data_AF-A0A7V5DLP2-F1
#
_entry.id   AF-A0A7V5DLP2-F1
#
_cell.length_a   1.000
_cell.length_b   1.000
_cell.length_c   1.000
_cell.angle_alpha   90.00
_cell.angle_beta   90.00
_cell.angle_gamma   90.00
#
_symmetry.space_group_name_H-M   'P 1'
#
loop_
_entity.id
_entity.type
_entity.pdbx_description
1 polymer ?
#
loop_
_entity_poly.entity_id
_entity_poly.type
_entity_poly.pdbx_seq_one_letter_code
_entity_poly.pdbx_strand_id
1 'polypeptide(L)'
;MRGIRRVDVPTNRITDSVQRIDMRNTAYGLAARGEYGPVVQRHMQRTLPEKYPLSAAQKDLVDHLAVIAANSVAAQVAPISADPLTLSRHMKAVCTFLKADAVGICRVPSYA
;
A
#
# COMPACT_ATOMS: atom_id res chain seq x y z
N MET A 1 0.60 -15.18 -12.31
CA MET A 1 2.07 -15.42 -12.49
C MET A 1 2.42 -16.91 -12.39
N ARG A 2 2.05 -17.69 -13.40
CA ARG A 2 2.56 -19.06 -13.60
C ARG A 2 3.75 -18.96 -14.56
N GLY A 3 4.79 -19.78 -14.40
CA GLY A 3 5.99 -19.77 -15.26
C GLY A 3 7.20 -18.99 -14.74
N ILE A 4 7.11 -18.37 -13.56
CA ILE A 4 8.26 -17.74 -12.89
C ILE A 4 8.84 -18.72 -11.87
N ARG A 5 10.17 -18.92 -11.89
CA ARG A 5 10.88 -19.73 -10.89
C ARG A 5 10.64 -19.18 -9.49
N ARG A 6 10.26 -20.05 -8.56
CA ARG A 6 10.09 -19.71 -7.13
C ARG A 6 11.37 -20.08 -6.38
N VAL A 7 11.73 -19.23 -5.43
CA VAL A 7 12.87 -19.40 -4.53
C VAL A 7 12.40 -19.06 -3.12
N ASP A 8 12.97 -19.73 -2.12
CA ASP A 8 12.56 -19.56 -0.72
C ASP A 8 13.10 -18.27 -0.10
N VAL A 9 14.26 -17.81 -0.58
CA VAL A 9 14.90 -16.57 -0.17
C VAL A 9 15.00 -15.60 -1.35
N PRO A 10 14.83 -14.29 -1.13
CA PRO A 10 15.05 -13.29 -2.18
C PRO A 10 16.45 -13.42 -2.79
N THR A 11 16.59 -13.05 -4.06
CA THR A 11 17.89 -13.06 -4.75
C THR A 11 18.86 -12.00 -4.23
N ASN A 12 18.37 -11.06 -3.43
CA ASN A 12 19.18 -10.04 -2.74
C ASN A 12 19.24 -10.37 -1.25
N ARG A 13 20.41 -10.14 -0.63
CA ARG A 13 20.61 -10.35 0.80
C ARG A 13 19.81 -9.31 1.61
N ILE A 14 19.00 -9.78 2.55
CA ILE A 14 18.33 -8.97 3.59
C ILE A 14 18.95 -9.38 4.93
N THR A 15 19.38 -8.41 5.73
CA THR A 15 20.00 -8.63 7.04
C THR A 15 19.05 -8.27 8.17
N ASP A 16 19.39 -8.65 9.40
CA ASP A 16 18.61 -8.31 10.59
C ASP A 16 18.75 -6.83 11.02
N SER A 17 19.58 -6.05 10.32
CA SER A 17 19.87 -4.65 10.64
C SER A 17 18.93 -3.65 9.94
N VAL A 18 17.79 -4.10 9.40
CA VAL A 18 16.82 -3.22 8.73
C VAL A 18 16.11 -2.37 9.77
N GLN A 19 16.26 -1.05 9.65
CA GLN A 19 15.63 -0.08 10.53
C GLN A 19 14.19 0.23 10.10
N ARG A 20 13.31 0.41 11.07
CA ARG A 20 11.97 1.00 10.83
C ARG A 20 12.12 2.49 10.59
N ILE A 21 11.43 3.01 9.57
CA ILE A 21 11.45 4.42 9.21
C ILE A 21 10.05 4.99 9.42
N ASP A 22 9.95 6.07 10.19
CA ASP A 22 8.70 6.81 10.32
C ASP A 22 8.28 7.39 8.96
N MET A 23 7.01 7.28 8.59
CA MET A 23 6.47 7.81 7.33
C MET A 23 6.80 9.29 7.11
N ARG A 24 6.91 10.08 8.20
CA ARG A 24 7.33 11.48 8.20
C ARG A 24 8.76 11.66 7.71
N ASN A 25 9.63 10.68 7.91
CA ASN A 25 11.04 10.75 7.52
C ASN A 25 11.30 10.21 6.11
N THR A 26 10.25 9.83 5.38
CA THR A 26 10.34 9.57 3.94
C THR A 26 10.59 10.87 3.17
N ALA A 27 11.09 10.77 1.93
CA ALA A 27 11.34 11.94 1.09
C ALA A 27 10.10 12.84 0.92
N TYR A 28 8.91 12.25 0.76
CA TYR A 28 7.65 13.01 0.68
C TYR A 28 7.29 13.68 2.01
N GLY A 29 7.49 12.99 3.14
CA GLY A 29 7.23 13.54 4.47
C GLY A 29 8.14 14.74 4.78
N LEU A 30 9.44 14.63 4.47
CA LEU A 30 10.43 15.71 4.63
C LEU A 30 10.09 16.90 3.73
N ALA A 31 9.81 16.64 2.45
CA ALA A 31 9.44 17.67 1.48
C ALA A 31 8.16 18.43 1.88
N ALA A 32 7.14 17.73 2.40
CA ALA A 32 5.91 18.35 2.88
C ALA A 32 6.13 19.28 4.10
N ARG A 33 7.16 19.00 4.92
CA ARG A 33 7.57 19.85 6.05
C ARG A 33 8.51 21.00 5.66
N GLY A 34 8.98 21.02 4.41
CA GLY A 34 9.85 22.10 3.92
C GLY A 34 11.35 21.87 4.13
N GLU A 35 11.77 20.65 4.46
CA GLU A 35 13.18 20.29 4.65
C GLU A 35 14.02 20.45 3.37
N TYR A 36 13.37 20.48 2.20
CA TYR A 36 14.00 20.76 0.90
C TYR A 36 13.73 22.18 0.38
N GLY A 37 13.29 23.07 1.26
CA GLY A 37 13.03 24.48 0.96
C GLY A 37 11.60 24.79 0.51
N PRO A 38 11.26 26.08 0.45
CA PRO A 38 9.88 26.56 0.32
C PRO A 38 9.27 26.28 -1.06
N VAL A 39 10.08 26.20 -2.10
CA VAL A 39 9.62 25.88 -3.47
C VAL A 39 9.09 24.46 -3.52
N VAL A 40 9.87 23.49 -3.02
CA VAL A 40 9.48 22.08 -2.99
C VAL A 40 8.24 21.89 -2.13
N GLN A 41 8.22 22.51 -0.95
CA GLN A 41 7.08 22.44 -0.03
C GLN A 41 5.77 22.91 -0.70
N ARG A 42 5.82 24.08 -1.35
CA ARG A 42 4.65 24.66 -2.03
C ARG A 42 4.12 23.75 -3.13
N HIS A 43 5.00 23.11 -3.90
CA HIS A 43 4.59 22.25 -5.00
C HIS A 43 4.10 20.87 -4.54
N MET A 44 4.45 20.43 -3.34
CA MET A 44 4.05 19.11 -2.84
C MET A 44 2.52 18.93 -2.81
N GLN A 45 1.80 19.96 -2.35
CA GLN A 45 0.33 19.92 -2.26
C GLN A 45 -0.38 20.18 -3.60
N ARG A 46 0.37 20.65 -4.61
CA ARG A 46 -0.17 21.17 -5.88
C ARG A 46 0.10 20.23 -7.06
N THR A 47 1.01 19.28 -6.91
CA THR A 47 1.55 18.49 -8.03
C THR A 47 0.51 17.64 -8.76
N LEU A 48 -0.44 17.03 -8.04
CA LEU A 48 -1.52 16.25 -8.65
C LEU A 48 -2.72 17.11 -9.11
N PRO A 49 -3.26 18.04 -8.30
CA PRO A 49 -4.46 18.79 -8.69
C PRO A 49 -4.23 19.90 -9.72
N GLU A 50 -3.03 20.49 -9.81
CA GLU A 50 -2.86 21.72 -10.61
C GLU A 50 -2.17 21.51 -11.96
N LYS A 51 -1.59 20.33 -12.22
CA LYS A 51 -0.86 20.09 -13.47
C LYS A 51 -1.74 19.61 -14.61
N TYR A 52 -2.79 18.84 -14.32
CA TYR A 52 -3.66 18.27 -15.34
C TYR A 52 -5.06 17.95 -14.79
N PRO A 53 -6.17 18.31 -15.49
CA PRO A 53 -7.53 18.14 -14.97
C PRO A 53 -7.90 16.70 -14.61
N LEU A 54 -7.42 15.71 -15.38
CA LEU A 54 -7.69 14.31 -15.07
C LEU A 54 -7.00 13.87 -13.76
N SER A 55 -5.79 14.36 -13.52
CA SER A 55 -5.07 14.08 -12.26
C SER A 55 -5.74 14.74 -11.07
N ALA A 56 -6.34 15.91 -11.27
CA ALA A 56 -7.16 16.57 -10.26
C ALA A 56 -8.40 15.73 -9.89
N ALA A 57 -9.18 15.31 -10.88
CA ALA A 57 -10.36 14.47 -10.64
C ALA A 57 -10.00 13.13 -9.96
N GLN A 58 -8.87 12.53 -10.33
CA GLN A 58 -8.37 11.32 -9.66
C GLN A 58 -7.97 11.59 -8.20
N LYS A 59 -7.33 12.73 -7.93
CA LYS A 59 -6.93 13.14 -6.59
C LYS A 59 -8.15 13.35 -5.69
N ASP A 60 -9.22 13.95 -6.19
CA ASP A 60 -10.45 14.15 -5.44
C ASP A 60 -11.05 12.82 -4.95
N LEU A 61 -11.06 11.79 -5.82
CA LEU A 61 -11.51 10.46 -5.45
C LEU A 61 -10.60 9.80 -4.41
N VAL A 62 -9.28 9.90 -4.58
CA VAL A 62 -8.30 9.34 -3.64
C VAL A 62 -8.45 9.98 -2.26
N ASP A 63 -8.60 11.30 -2.20
CA ASP A 63 -8.78 12.03 -0.94
C ASP A 63 -10.10 11.66 -0.25
N HIS A 64 -11.17 11.52 -1.02
CA HIS A 64 -12.45 11.07 -0.49
C HIS A 64 -12.38 9.65 0.09
N LEU A 65 -11.71 8.71 -0.60
CA LEU A 65 -11.52 7.35 -0.09
C LEU A 65 -10.65 7.32 1.17
N ALA A 66 -9.64 8.21 1.27
CA ALA A 66 -8.72 8.25 2.40
C ALA A 66 -9.38 8.66 3.73
N VAL A 67 -10.53 9.36 3.68
CA VAL A 67 -11.27 9.79 4.87
C VAL A 67 -12.41 8.84 5.25
N ILE A 68 -12.64 7.77 4.48
CA ILE A 68 -13.64 6.75 4.83
C ILE A 68 -13.19 6.05 6.12
N ALA A 69 -14.06 6.08 7.13
CA ALA A 69 -13.79 5.42 8.40
C ALA A 69 -13.65 3.91 8.21
N ALA A 70 -12.69 3.31 8.92
CA ALA A 70 -12.58 1.86 8.96
C ALA A 70 -13.85 1.26 9.59
N ASN A 71 -14.37 0.18 8.98
CA ASN A 71 -15.46 -0.56 9.57
C ASN A 71 -15.03 -1.20 10.89
N SER A 72 -15.94 -1.27 11.87
CA SER A 72 -15.71 -2.03 13.09
C SER A 72 -15.50 -3.51 12.75
N VAL A 73 -14.66 -4.18 13.55
CA VAL A 73 -14.50 -5.63 13.45
C VAL A 73 -15.86 -6.29 13.74
N ALA A 74 -16.30 -7.16 12.85
CA ALA A 74 -17.56 -7.88 13.02
C ALA A 74 -17.53 -8.76 14.28
N ALA A 75 -18.64 -8.75 15.04
CA ALA A 75 -18.75 -9.53 16.27
C ALA A 75 -18.76 -11.07 16.04
N GLN A 76 -19.14 -11.49 14.84
CA GLN A 76 -19.23 -12.90 14.46
C GLN A 76 -18.25 -13.21 13.34
N VAL A 77 -17.51 -14.31 13.51
CA VAL A 77 -16.66 -14.86 12.47
C VAL A 77 -17.54 -15.50 11.40
N ALA A 78 -17.29 -15.18 10.14
CA ALA A 78 -18.02 -15.79 9.03
C ALA A 78 -17.83 -17.32 9.04
N PRO A 79 -18.84 -18.12 8.65
CA PRO A 79 -18.77 -19.58 8.62
C PRO A 79 -17.96 -20.07 7.42
N ILE A 80 -16.68 -19.71 7.37
CA ILE A 80 -15.73 -20.04 6.29
C ILE A 80 -14.57 -20.87 6.84
N SER A 81 -13.87 -21.56 5.94
CA SER A 81 -12.67 -22.33 6.32
C SER A 81 -11.60 -21.43 6.96
N ALA A 82 -11.01 -21.90 8.07
CA ALA A 82 -9.88 -21.27 8.73
C ALA A 82 -8.51 -21.69 8.15
N ASP A 83 -8.49 -22.60 7.16
CA ASP A 83 -7.25 -23.01 6.49
C ASP A 83 -6.61 -21.82 5.74
N PRO A 84 -5.37 -21.41 6.10
CA PRO A 84 -4.69 -20.29 5.46
C PRO A 84 -4.57 -20.44 3.95
N LEU A 85 -4.42 -21.67 3.45
CA LEU A 85 -4.28 -21.90 2.02
C LEU A 85 -5.61 -21.60 1.30
N THR A 86 -6.74 -22.05 1.83
CA THR A 86 -8.08 -21.72 1.34
C THR A 86 -8.36 -20.22 1.41
N LEU A 87 -8.09 -19.58 2.55
CA LEU A 87 -8.25 -18.12 2.71
C LEU A 87 -7.38 -17.34 1.72
N SER A 88 -6.15 -17.77 1.48
CA SER A 88 -5.25 -17.13 0.51
C SER A 88 -5.80 -17.17 -0.92
N ARG A 89 -6.51 -18.25 -1.29
CA ARG A 89 -7.17 -18.38 -2.60
C ARG A 89 -8.37 -17.46 -2.70
N HIS A 90 -9.20 -17.39 -1.66
CA HIS A 90 -10.35 -16.47 -1.62
C HIS A 90 -9.91 -15.01 -1.74
N MET A 91 -8.88 -14.59 -1.02
CA MET A 91 -8.35 -13.24 -1.10
C MET A 91 -7.82 -12.91 -2.50
N LYS A 92 -7.04 -13.81 -3.11
CA LYS A 92 -6.57 -13.62 -4.50
C LYS A 92 -7.73 -13.55 -5.49
N ALA A 93 -8.76 -14.38 -5.32
CA ALA A 93 -9.94 -14.38 -6.18
C ALA A 93 -10.72 -13.06 -6.07
N VAL A 94 -10.96 -12.55 -4.85
CA VAL A 94 -11.69 -11.29 -4.66
C VAL A 94 -10.92 -10.10 -5.22
N CYS A 95 -9.60 -10.03 -5.00
CA CYS A 95 -8.78 -8.96 -5.57
C CYS A 95 -8.74 -9.03 -7.10
N THR A 96 -8.67 -10.23 -7.68
CA THR A 96 -8.73 -10.40 -9.15
C THR A 96 -10.11 -10.01 -9.70
N PHE A 97 -11.18 -10.36 -8.99
CA PHE A 97 -12.54 -9.93 -9.32
C PHE A 97 -12.66 -8.40 -9.32
N LEU A 98 -12.03 -7.74 -8.35
CA LEU A 98 -11.88 -6.28 -8.24
C LEU A 98 -10.81 -5.69 -9.19
N LYS A 99 -10.41 -6.44 -10.23
CA LYS A 99 -9.51 -6.01 -11.32
C LYS A 99 -8.04 -5.78 -10.94
N ALA A 100 -7.54 -6.36 -9.85
CA ALA A 100 -6.10 -6.40 -9.61
C ALA A 100 -5.39 -7.29 -10.65
N ASP A 101 -4.36 -6.76 -11.31
CA ASP A 101 -3.56 -7.52 -12.29
C ASP A 101 -2.67 -8.59 -11.64
N ALA A 102 -2.24 -8.36 -10.40
CA ALA A 102 -1.41 -9.28 -9.63
C ALA A 102 -1.71 -9.21 -8.13
N VAL A 103 -1.67 -10.37 -7.46
CA VAL A 103 -1.92 -10.48 -6.02
C VAL A 103 -0.92 -11.44 -5.38
N GLY A 104 -0.18 -10.95 -4.39
CA GLY A 104 0.78 -11.70 -3.58
C GLY A 104 0.39 -11.69 -2.10
N ILE A 105 0.87 -12.67 -1.35
CA ILE A 105 0.67 -12.76 0.11
C ILE A 105 2.01 -13.12 0.73
N CYS A 106 2.38 -12.45 1.82
CA CYS A 106 3.58 -12.71 2.59
C CYS A 106 3.32 -12.51 4.09
N ARG A 107 4.26 -12.93 4.94
CA ARG A 107 4.25 -12.55 6.35
C ARG A 107 4.68 -11.09 6.47
N VAL A 108 4.05 -10.33 7.36
CA VAL A 108 4.46 -8.97 7.67
C VAL A 108 5.68 -9.04 8.61
N PRO A 109 6.87 -8.55 8.22
CA PRO A 109 8.04 -8.56 9.08
C PRO A 109 7.95 -7.48 10.16
N SER A 110 8.72 -7.63 11.24
CA SER A 110 8.75 -6.66 12.36
C SER A 110 9.28 -5.28 11.97
N TYR A 111 10.09 -5.20 10.89
CA TYR A 111 10.63 -3.95 10.37
C TYR A 111 9.67 -3.20 9.42
N ALA A 112 8.47 -3.71 9.18
CA ALA A 112 7.44 -3.05 8.36
C ALA A 112 6.79 -1.83 9.06
#